data_AF-A6LMZ8-F1
#
_entry.id   AF-A6LMZ8-F1
#
_cell.length_a   1.000
_cell.length_b   1.000
_cell.length_c   1.000
_cell.angle_alpha   90.00
_cell.angle_beta   90.00
_cell.angle_gamma   90.00
#
_symmetry.space_group_name_H-M   'P 1'
#
loop_
_entity.id
_entity.type
_entity.pdbx_description
1 polymer ?
#
loop_
_entity_poly.entity_id
_entity_poly.type
_entity_poly.pdbx_seq_one_letter_code
_entity_poly.pdbx_strand_id
1 'polypeptide(L)'
;MNTGAKSSVLLGVETSFATEATAIWKLPFKSESLNHKVEAVRSEALLGTRGIKSLAPGKLGAEGSIDVELYPETAGVLFYLALGKAALVDPDGTPSSGDEYTNIKPIGLTEDLPSASIEVNHGGQSFKYLGMKINQLRFSGSVGAIPSVTADFVGKEELSGSLTQGTLTVPGYDPYYFKELKLYTDQFTTATDLYSSIELTINNNLDSDDYRLDGTGKRKSLDPGTLEITGSIDIIFDSSVISGEYTKFKNFTEAALGIELAKDATNKLTIYIPRLLFSNMTHDIAGPDKIMFKAEFTALIPLSGDIIEIADYTNGTGTY
;
A
#
# COMPACT_ATOMS: atom_id res chain seq x y z
N MET A 1 1.03 -32.33 -6.45
CA MET A 1 0.69 -31.57 -5.23
C MET A 1 0.97 -30.11 -5.50
N ASN A 2 -0.05 -29.28 -5.33
CA ASN A 2 0.06 -27.82 -5.40
C ASN A 2 0.43 -27.35 -3.99
N THR A 3 1.55 -26.67 -3.87
CA THR A 3 2.11 -26.19 -2.60
C THR A 3 2.37 -24.71 -2.77
N GLY A 4 2.19 -23.90 -1.72
CA GLY A 4 2.41 -22.44 -1.80
C GLY A 4 3.78 -22.05 -2.38
N ALA A 5 4.81 -22.87 -2.18
CA ALA A 5 6.14 -22.65 -2.77
C ALA A 5 6.19 -22.68 -4.32
N LYS A 6 5.15 -23.19 -4.99
CA LYS A 6 5.03 -23.18 -6.46
C LYS A 6 4.12 -22.06 -6.97
N SER A 7 3.56 -21.27 -6.05
CA SER A 7 2.65 -20.19 -6.39
C SER A 7 3.42 -18.94 -6.80
N SER A 8 2.77 -18.08 -7.58
CA SER A 8 3.33 -16.80 -8.00
C SER A 8 2.23 -15.77 -8.14
N VAL A 9 2.54 -14.52 -7.78
CA VAL A 9 1.68 -13.37 -8.02
C VAL A 9 2.32 -12.49 -9.08
N LEU A 10 1.58 -12.22 -10.15
CA LEU A 10 1.97 -11.29 -11.21
C LEU A 10 0.99 -10.12 -11.27
N LEU A 11 1.47 -8.95 -11.66
CA LEU A 11 0.69 -7.72 -11.69
C LEU A 11 0.97 -6.93 -12.98
N GLY A 12 -0.10 -6.36 -13.55
CA GLY A 12 -0.04 -5.39 -14.62
C GLY A 12 -0.96 -4.20 -14.31
N VAL A 13 -0.51 -2.98 -14.60
CA VAL A 13 -1.34 -1.77 -14.43
C VAL A 13 -2.27 -1.65 -15.63
N GLU A 14 -3.56 -1.43 -15.37
CA GLU A 14 -4.59 -1.31 -16.40
C GLU A 14 -4.60 0.11 -16.98
N THR A 15 -4.82 0.21 -18.30
CA THR A 15 -5.00 1.51 -18.97
C THR A 15 -6.38 2.10 -18.73
N SER A 16 -7.34 1.26 -18.37
CA SER A 16 -8.71 1.64 -18.00
C SER A 16 -9.31 0.57 -17.08
N PHE A 17 -10.22 0.99 -16.22
CA PHE A 17 -10.81 0.13 -15.20
C PHE A 17 -11.37 -1.18 -15.75
N ALA A 18 -10.85 -2.29 -15.24
CA ALA A 18 -11.21 -3.67 -15.58
C ALA A 18 -10.98 -4.06 -17.04
N THR A 19 -10.00 -3.42 -17.70
CA THR A 19 -9.45 -3.89 -18.96
C THR A 19 -8.16 -4.62 -18.69
N GLU A 20 -8.12 -5.91 -19.02
CA GLU A 20 -6.98 -6.80 -18.76
C GLU A 20 -5.65 -6.20 -19.23
N ALA A 21 -4.72 -6.06 -18.28
CA ALA A 21 -3.37 -5.58 -18.52
C ALA A 21 -2.38 -6.73 -18.78
N THR A 22 -1.29 -6.39 -19.45
CA THR A 22 -0.10 -7.25 -19.53
C THR A 22 0.61 -7.24 -18.20
N ALA A 23 0.86 -8.42 -17.62
CA ALA A 23 1.64 -8.56 -16.40
C ALA A 23 3.11 -8.24 -16.66
N ILE A 24 3.65 -7.27 -15.92
CA ILE A 24 5.06 -6.83 -16.01
C ILE A 24 5.76 -6.87 -14.65
N TRP A 25 5.03 -7.01 -13.54
CA TRP A 25 5.58 -7.06 -12.20
C TRP A 25 5.40 -8.45 -11.59
N LYS A 26 6.45 -9.03 -11.01
CA LYS A 26 6.35 -10.24 -10.18
C LYS A 26 6.51 -9.88 -8.72
N LEU A 27 5.48 -10.06 -7.91
CA LEU A 27 5.50 -9.65 -6.51
C LEU A 27 6.10 -10.73 -5.59
N PRO A 28 7.03 -10.38 -4.68
CA PRO A 28 7.58 -11.28 -3.67
C PRO A 28 6.62 -11.42 -2.49
N PHE A 29 5.51 -12.12 -2.72
CA PHE A 29 4.44 -12.27 -1.74
C PHE A 29 4.78 -13.31 -0.65
N LYS A 30 4.42 -12.99 0.61
CA LYS A 30 4.42 -13.89 1.77
C LYS A 30 3.09 -14.62 1.90
N SER A 31 2.00 -13.90 1.64
CA SER A 31 0.64 -14.43 1.64
C SER A 31 -0.25 -13.66 0.69
N GLU A 32 -1.31 -14.33 0.24
CA GLU A 32 -2.30 -13.81 -0.70
C GLU A 32 -3.67 -14.33 -0.27
N SER A 33 -4.70 -13.49 -0.39
CA SER A 33 -6.07 -13.79 0.05
C SER A 33 -7.16 -13.22 -0.86
N LEU A 34 -6.84 -12.94 -2.13
CA LEU A 34 -7.81 -12.51 -3.15
C LEU A 34 -8.79 -13.64 -3.41
N ASN A 35 -10.07 -13.28 -3.43
CA ASN A 35 -11.15 -14.22 -3.65
C ASN A 35 -12.30 -13.57 -4.41
N HIS A 36 -12.98 -14.35 -5.24
CA HIS A 36 -14.29 -14.01 -5.74
C HIS A 36 -15.28 -13.80 -4.59
N LYS A 37 -16.03 -12.70 -4.64
CA LYS A 37 -17.10 -12.36 -3.71
C LYS A 37 -18.45 -12.54 -4.39
N VAL A 38 -19.33 -13.29 -3.74
CA VAL A 38 -20.73 -13.47 -4.16
C VAL A 38 -21.63 -13.24 -2.96
N GLU A 39 -22.49 -12.25 -3.04
CA GLU A 39 -23.60 -12.10 -2.12
C GLU A 39 -24.69 -13.12 -2.44
N ALA A 40 -25.25 -13.77 -1.42
CA ALA A 40 -26.36 -14.71 -1.59
C ALA A 40 -27.65 -14.11 -1.01
N VAL A 41 -28.57 -13.72 -1.89
CA VAL A 41 -29.87 -13.17 -1.49
C VAL A 41 -30.84 -14.31 -1.23
N ARG A 42 -31.41 -14.34 -0.02
CA ARG A 42 -32.41 -15.34 0.40
C ARG A 42 -33.80 -14.91 -0.01
N SER A 43 -34.56 -15.83 -0.59
CA SER A 43 -35.98 -15.58 -0.86
C SER A 43 -36.77 -15.55 0.45
N GLU A 44 -37.46 -14.43 0.70
CA GLU A 44 -38.35 -14.23 1.85
C GLU A 44 -39.82 -14.60 1.56
N ALA A 45 -40.07 -15.27 0.42
CA ALA A 45 -41.43 -15.62 0.02
C ALA A 45 -42.08 -16.60 1.01
N LEU A 46 -43.20 -16.18 1.61
CA LEU A 46 -44.00 -16.99 2.53
C LEU A 46 -44.87 -17.98 1.74
N LEU A 47 -44.43 -19.25 1.68
CA LEU A 47 -45.10 -20.30 0.90
C LEU A 47 -45.74 -21.40 1.75
N GLY A 48 -46.06 -21.09 3.01
CA GLY A 48 -46.63 -22.08 3.94
C GLY A 48 -45.68 -23.24 4.28
N THR A 49 -44.39 -23.11 3.99
CA THR A 49 -43.34 -24.06 4.34
C THR A 49 -42.40 -23.44 5.38
N ARG A 50 -41.70 -24.28 6.14
CA ARG A 50 -40.77 -23.84 7.20
C ARG A 50 -39.31 -23.74 6.71
N GLY A 51 -39.10 -23.58 5.41
CA GLY A 51 -37.78 -23.58 4.77
C GLY A 51 -37.60 -22.46 3.76
N ILE A 52 -36.35 -22.14 3.45
CA ILE A 52 -35.99 -21.15 2.42
C ILE A 52 -36.20 -21.79 1.04
N LYS A 53 -36.92 -21.09 0.15
CA LYS A 53 -37.24 -21.62 -1.18
C LYS A 53 -36.03 -21.58 -2.13
N SER A 54 -35.28 -20.49 -2.11
CA SER A 54 -34.21 -20.24 -3.08
C SER A 54 -33.16 -19.27 -2.54
N LEU A 55 -31.94 -19.42 -3.06
CA LEU A 55 -30.86 -18.45 -2.99
C LEU A 55 -30.64 -17.90 -4.40
N ALA A 56 -30.56 -16.58 -4.53
CA ALA A 56 -30.21 -15.92 -5.78
C ALA A 56 -28.83 -15.25 -5.64
N PRO A 57 -27.99 -15.26 -6.69
CA PRO A 57 -26.76 -14.49 -6.68
C PRO A 57 -27.10 -12.99 -6.66
N GLY A 58 -26.52 -12.28 -5.70
CA GLY A 58 -26.60 -10.83 -5.57
C GLY A 58 -25.37 -10.16 -6.19
N LYS A 59 -24.80 -9.20 -5.47
CA LYS A 59 -23.58 -8.49 -5.87
C LYS A 59 -22.39 -9.44 -6.03
N LEU A 60 -21.63 -9.24 -7.10
CA LEU A 60 -20.39 -9.95 -7.42
C LEU A 60 -19.19 -9.02 -7.30
N GLY A 61 -18.03 -9.56 -6.95
CA GLY A 61 -16.81 -8.79 -6.87
C GLY A 61 -15.55 -9.65 -6.73
N ALA A 62 -14.42 -8.99 -6.53
CA ALA A 62 -13.17 -9.61 -6.12
C ALA A 62 -12.50 -8.74 -5.06
N GLU A 63 -12.04 -9.35 -3.97
CA GLU A 63 -11.43 -8.64 -2.85
C GLU A 63 -10.43 -9.53 -2.13
N GLY A 64 -9.45 -8.90 -1.49
CA GLY A 64 -8.53 -9.58 -0.59
C GLY A 64 -7.26 -8.77 -0.38
N SER A 65 -6.23 -9.42 0.14
CA SER A 65 -4.97 -8.78 0.49
C SER A 65 -3.80 -9.53 -0.11
N ILE A 66 -2.71 -8.81 -0.38
CA ILE A 66 -1.40 -9.37 -0.69
C ILE A 66 -0.41 -8.76 0.28
N ASP A 67 0.33 -9.61 1.00
CA ASP A 67 1.44 -9.21 1.86
C ASP A 67 2.74 -9.50 1.13
N VAL A 68 3.58 -8.49 0.92
CA VAL A 68 4.85 -8.57 0.19
C VAL A 68 6.02 -8.10 1.02
N GLU A 69 7.19 -8.68 0.78
CA GLU A 69 8.45 -8.11 1.24
C GLU A 69 8.87 -6.96 0.32
N LEU A 70 9.51 -5.94 0.88
CA LEU A 70 9.95 -4.81 0.09
C LEU A 70 11.29 -5.09 -0.58
N TYR A 71 11.25 -5.15 -1.92
CA TYR A 71 12.42 -5.19 -2.78
C TYR A 71 12.55 -3.88 -3.55
N PRO A 72 13.78 -3.38 -3.79
CA PRO A 72 13.99 -2.14 -4.54
C PRO A 72 13.22 -2.10 -5.86
N GLU A 73 13.27 -3.20 -6.63
CA GLU A 73 12.69 -3.23 -7.97
C GLU A 73 11.16 -3.19 -7.97
N THR A 74 10.49 -3.67 -6.93
CA THR A 74 9.03 -3.88 -6.94
C THR A 74 8.28 -3.05 -5.90
N ALA A 75 8.98 -2.30 -5.04
CA ALA A 75 8.35 -1.52 -3.99
C ALA A 75 7.49 -0.38 -4.54
N GLY A 76 7.99 0.36 -5.53
CA GLY A 76 7.36 1.56 -6.05
C GLY A 76 5.96 1.33 -6.64
N VAL A 77 5.73 0.19 -7.31
CA VAL A 77 4.45 -0.05 -8.01
C VAL A 77 3.25 -0.13 -7.04
N LEU A 78 3.42 -0.66 -5.83
CA LEU A 78 2.32 -0.72 -4.86
C LEU A 78 1.97 0.66 -4.30
N PHE A 79 2.98 1.49 -4.06
CA PHE A 79 2.77 2.88 -3.66
C PHE A 79 2.15 3.70 -4.78
N TYR A 80 2.55 3.47 -6.03
CA TYR A 80 1.90 4.06 -7.20
C TYR A 80 0.45 3.63 -7.31
N LEU A 81 0.13 2.35 -7.11
CA LEU A 81 -1.26 1.88 -7.12
C LEU A 81 -2.11 2.48 -5.99
N ALA A 82 -1.49 2.82 -4.86
CA ALA A 82 -2.17 3.44 -3.73
C ALA A 82 -2.36 4.96 -3.88
N LEU A 83 -1.44 5.66 -4.53
CA LEU A 83 -1.44 7.14 -4.61
C LEU A 83 -1.82 7.68 -5.98
N GLY A 84 -1.46 6.98 -7.05
CA GLY A 84 -1.97 7.15 -8.41
C GLY A 84 -1.25 8.14 -9.33
N LYS A 85 -0.38 9.01 -8.83
CA LYS A 85 0.50 9.83 -9.70
C LYS A 85 1.93 9.36 -9.64
N ALA A 86 2.59 9.35 -10.79
CA ALA A 86 4.02 9.17 -10.94
C ALA A 86 4.57 10.23 -11.90
N ALA A 87 5.71 10.80 -11.58
CA ALA A 87 6.41 11.74 -12.44
C ALA A 87 7.92 11.57 -12.31
N LEU A 88 8.64 11.72 -13.42
CA LEU A 88 10.09 11.75 -13.42
C LEU A 88 10.58 13.02 -12.73
N VAL A 89 11.54 12.87 -11.83
CA VAL A 89 12.32 13.99 -11.30
C VAL A 89 13.77 13.76 -11.68
N ASP A 90 14.36 14.79 -12.28
CA ASP A 90 15.76 14.89 -12.69
C ASP A 90 16.38 16.04 -11.86
N PRO A 91 17.06 15.73 -10.75
CA PRO A 91 17.60 16.73 -9.83
C PRO A 91 18.73 17.59 -10.43
N ASP A 92 19.59 17.00 -11.26
CA ASP A 92 20.74 17.68 -11.84
C ASP A 92 20.47 18.26 -13.25
N GLY A 93 19.32 17.91 -13.84
CA GLY A 93 18.88 18.32 -15.17
C GLY A 93 19.64 17.64 -16.30
N THR A 94 20.42 16.61 -16.00
CA THR A 94 21.23 15.83 -16.93
C THR A 94 20.57 14.49 -17.18
N PRO A 95 19.93 14.27 -18.33
CA PRO A 95 19.21 13.02 -18.58
C PRO A 95 20.11 11.78 -18.51
N SER A 96 19.60 10.75 -17.86
CA SER A 96 20.26 9.47 -17.58
C SER A 96 21.57 9.60 -16.78
N SER A 97 21.65 10.55 -15.84
CA SER A 97 22.80 10.72 -14.93
C SER A 97 22.84 9.65 -13.83
N GLY A 98 21.71 8.97 -13.58
CA GLY A 98 21.56 7.95 -12.55
C GLY A 98 21.13 8.50 -11.19
N ASP A 99 20.80 9.80 -11.11
CA ASP A 99 20.18 10.42 -9.93
C ASP A 99 18.67 10.61 -10.09
N GLU A 100 18.11 10.26 -11.26
CA GLU A 100 16.70 10.36 -11.54
C GLU A 100 15.89 9.40 -10.69
N TYR A 101 14.71 9.85 -10.30
CA TYR A 101 13.77 9.04 -9.54
C TYR A 101 12.34 9.31 -9.98
N THR A 102 11.48 8.33 -9.72
CA THR A 102 10.04 8.50 -9.89
C THR A 102 9.45 9.02 -8.59
N ASN A 103 8.89 10.23 -8.65
CA ASN A 103 8.14 10.83 -7.56
C ASN A 103 6.68 10.40 -7.65
N ILE A 104 6.19 9.77 -6.58
CA ILE A 104 4.83 9.25 -6.46
C ILE A 104 4.05 10.12 -5.47
N LYS A 105 2.89 10.59 -5.91
CA LYS A 105 2.04 11.55 -5.18
C LYS A 105 0.57 11.14 -5.23
N PRO A 106 -0.25 11.57 -4.25
CA PRO A 106 -1.69 11.39 -4.31
C PRO A 106 -2.33 12.02 -5.56
N ILE A 107 -3.37 11.37 -6.08
CA ILE A 107 -4.29 11.97 -7.05
C ILE A 107 -5.00 13.20 -6.48
N GLY A 108 -5.38 14.11 -7.37
CA GLY A 108 -6.28 15.23 -7.07
C GLY A 108 -7.75 14.84 -7.20
N LEU A 109 -8.63 15.78 -6.87
CA LEU A 109 -10.09 15.56 -6.80
C LEU A 109 -10.77 15.16 -8.11
N THR A 110 -10.14 15.40 -9.26
CA THR A 110 -10.71 15.13 -10.59
C THR A 110 -10.08 13.93 -11.29
N GLU A 111 -9.15 13.26 -10.62
CA GLU A 111 -8.40 12.13 -11.15
C GLU A 111 -8.88 10.84 -10.50
N ASP A 112 -8.52 9.70 -11.08
CA ASP A 112 -8.91 8.39 -10.59
C ASP A 112 -7.67 7.58 -10.22
N LEU A 113 -7.81 6.70 -9.24
CA LEU A 113 -6.74 5.77 -8.86
C LEU A 113 -6.53 4.73 -9.97
N PRO A 114 -5.27 4.38 -10.26
CA PRO A 114 -4.96 3.31 -11.19
C PRO A 114 -5.53 1.98 -10.70
N SER A 115 -5.99 1.16 -11.63
CA SER A 115 -6.38 -0.22 -11.38
C SER A 115 -5.33 -1.19 -11.93
N ALA A 116 -5.33 -2.40 -11.39
CA ALA A 116 -4.42 -3.46 -11.76
C ALA A 116 -5.16 -4.75 -12.14
N SER A 117 -4.57 -5.48 -13.07
CA SER A 117 -4.87 -6.88 -13.30
C SER A 117 -3.85 -7.72 -12.53
N ILE A 118 -4.33 -8.64 -11.70
CA ILE A 118 -3.50 -9.48 -10.83
C ILE A 118 -3.70 -10.95 -11.20
N GLU A 119 -2.63 -11.68 -11.46
CA GLU A 119 -2.65 -13.14 -11.61
C GLU A 119 -2.14 -13.81 -10.33
N VAL A 120 -2.89 -14.80 -9.84
CA VAL A 120 -2.45 -15.70 -8.77
C VAL A 120 -2.37 -17.12 -9.30
N ASN A 121 -1.14 -17.62 -9.45
CA ASN A 121 -0.88 -19.01 -9.81
C ASN A 121 -0.81 -19.87 -8.56
N HIS A 122 -1.59 -20.96 -8.51
CA HIS A 122 -1.65 -21.94 -7.42
C HIS A 122 -0.88 -23.22 -7.75
N GLY A 123 0.34 -23.09 -8.28
CA GLY A 123 1.17 -24.23 -8.68
C GLY A 123 0.66 -24.99 -9.90
N GLY A 124 0.09 -24.28 -10.87
CA GLY A 124 -0.35 -24.82 -12.16
C GLY A 124 -1.78 -24.46 -12.58
N GLN A 125 -2.58 -23.88 -11.69
CA GLN A 125 -3.85 -23.24 -12.02
C GLN A 125 -3.78 -21.76 -11.66
N SER A 126 -4.10 -20.91 -12.62
CA SER A 126 -4.12 -19.46 -12.41
C SER A 126 -5.54 -18.93 -12.36
N PHE A 127 -5.74 -17.98 -11.48
CA PHE A 127 -6.87 -17.06 -11.50
C PHE A 127 -6.35 -15.66 -11.77
N LYS A 128 -7.14 -14.87 -12.48
CA LYS A 128 -6.86 -13.46 -12.71
C LYS A 128 -7.99 -12.60 -12.15
N TYR A 129 -7.59 -11.49 -11.56
CA TYR A 129 -8.46 -10.53 -10.92
C TYR A 129 -8.33 -9.22 -11.68
N LEU A 130 -9.45 -8.66 -12.15
CA LEU A 130 -9.48 -7.47 -13.00
C LEU A 130 -10.12 -6.29 -12.28
N GLY A 131 -9.65 -5.08 -12.61
CA GLY A 131 -10.13 -3.85 -12.01
C GLY A 131 -9.77 -3.74 -10.53
N MET A 132 -8.62 -4.28 -10.11
CA MET A 132 -8.21 -4.25 -8.71
C MET A 132 -7.62 -2.88 -8.36
N LYS A 133 -8.21 -2.14 -7.42
CA LYS A 133 -7.65 -0.91 -6.86
C LYS A 133 -7.27 -1.14 -5.40
N ILE A 134 -6.22 -0.45 -4.94
CA ILE A 134 -5.80 -0.51 -3.54
C ILE A 134 -6.73 0.37 -2.70
N ASN A 135 -7.49 -0.26 -1.81
CA ASN A 135 -8.29 0.46 -0.82
C ASN A 135 -7.41 0.90 0.35
N GLN A 136 -6.53 0.02 0.82
CA GLN A 136 -5.63 0.32 1.93
C GLN A 136 -4.25 -0.29 1.67
N LEU A 137 -3.19 0.48 1.93
CA LEU A 137 -1.81 0.03 1.92
C LEU A 137 -1.21 0.25 3.31
N ARG A 138 -0.66 -0.81 3.89
CA ARG A 138 0.07 -0.77 5.17
C ARG A 138 1.54 -1.09 4.94
N PHE A 139 2.42 -0.13 5.22
CA PHE A 139 3.85 -0.34 5.33
C PHE A 139 4.22 -0.62 6.78
N SER A 140 5.09 -1.60 7.01
CA SER A 140 5.61 -1.93 8.33
C SER A 140 7.12 -2.14 8.29
N GLY A 141 7.84 -1.54 9.23
CA GLY A 141 9.27 -1.74 9.45
C GLY A 141 9.58 -1.83 10.94
N SER A 142 10.42 -2.77 11.35
CA SER A 142 10.83 -2.91 12.74
C SER A 142 12.25 -3.48 12.86
N VAL A 143 12.89 -3.20 13.99
CA VAL A 143 14.21 -3.75 14.29
C VAL A 143 14.16 -5.29 14.28
N GLY A 144 15.01 -5.90 13.46
CA GLY A 144 15.10 -7.36 13.35
C GLY A 144 14.14 -8.00 12.33
N ALA A 145 13.37 -7.22 11.60
CA ALA A 145 12.47 -7.70 10.55
C ALA A 145 12.85 -7.18 9.14
N ILE A 146 12.33 -7.86 8.12
CA ILE A 146 12.31 -7.36 6.74
C ILE A 146 11.09 -6.42 6.62
N PRO A 147 11.27 -5.17 6.14
CA PRO A 147 10.14 -4.29 5.86
C PRO A 147 9.17 -4.91 4.87
N SER A 148 7.87 -4.76 5.13
CA SER A 148 6.82 -5.34 4.29
C SER A 148 5.70 -4.35 4.00
N VAL A 149 4.97 -4.64 2.94
CA VAL A 149 3.75 -3.93 2.56
C VAL A 149 2.60 -4.92 2.45
N THR A 150 1.50 -4.63 3.13
CA THR A 150 0.22 -5.28 2.89
C THR A 150 -0.67 -4.36 2.07
N ALA A 151 -1.07 -4.80 0.88
CA ALA A 151 -2.01 -4.09 0.02
C ALA A 151 -3.36 -4.81 0.02
N ASP A 152 -4.40 -4.11 0.50
CA ASP A 152 -5.78 -4.55 0.50
C ASP A 152 -6.47 -4.04 -0.78
N PHE A 153 -6.89 -4.98 -1.62
CA PHE A 153 -7.49 -4.71 -2.91
C PHE A 153 -9.00 -4.92 -2.90
N VAL A 154 -9.69 -4.04 -3.64
CA VAL A 154 -11.08 -4.20 -4.05
C VAL A 154 -11.11 -4.14 -5.56
N GLY A 155 -11.85 -5.03 -6.20
CA GLY A 155 -11.97 -5.05 -7.64
C GLY A 155 -13.27 -5.61 -8.17
N LYS A 156 -13.31 -5.72 -9.50
CA LYS A 156 -14.55 -5.96 -10.25
C LYS A 156 -14.89 -7.43 -10.35
N GLU A 157 -13.91 -8.27 -10.70
CA GLU A 157 -14.17 -9.67 -10.99
C GLU A 157 -12.94 -10.56 -10.88
N GLU A 158 -13.22 -11.86 -10.70
CA GLU A 158 -12.28 -12.96 -10.83
C GLU A 158 -12.63 -13.75 -12.10
N LEU A 159 -11.61 -14.14 -12.86
CA LEU A 159 -11.72 -15.02 -14.02
C LEU A 159 -10.69 -16.13 -13.90
N SER A 160 -11.00 -17.31 -14.45
CA SER A 160 -10.00 -18.38 -14.57
C SER A 160 -9.03 -18.10 -15.71
N GLY A 161 -7.76 -18.49 -15.52
CA GLY A 161 -6.70 -18.34 -16.51
C GLY A 161 -5.56 -17.44 -16.05
N SER A 162 -4.57 -17.30 -16.92
CA SER A 162 -3.39 -16.45 -16.70
C SER A 162 -3.52 -15.12 -17.43
N LEU A 163 -2.77 -14.12 -16.97
CA LEU A 163 -2.55 -12.88 -17.70
C LEU A 163 -1.54 -13.11 -18.83
N THR A 164 -1.60 -12.25 -19.84
CA THR A 164 -0.51 -12.15 -20.81
C THR A 164 0.71 -11.55 -20.11
N GLN A 165 1.87 -12.19 -20.23
CA GLN A 165 3.10 -11.71 -19.61
C GLN A 165 3.94 -10.90 -20.60
N GLY A 166 4.42 -9.75 -20.16
CA GLY A 166 5.41 -8.93 -20.86
C GLY A 166 6.83 -9.26 -20.38
N THR A 167 7.74 -8.29 -20.51
CA THR A 167 9.04 -8.36 -19.83
C THR A 167 8.81 -8.15 -18.34
N LEU A 168 8.96 -9.22 -17.56
CA LEU A 168 8.75 -9.16 -16.12
C LEU A 168 9.93 -8.48 -15.42
N THR A 169 9.64 -7.44 -14.64
CA THR A 169 10.49 -7.01 -13.55
C THR A 169 10.34 -7.99 -12.39
N VAL A 170 11.43 -8.66 -12.09
CA VAL A 170 11.52 -9.64 -11.01
C VAL A 170 12.28 -9.04 -9.83
N PRO A 171 11.91 -9.37 -8.58
CA PRO A 171 12.68 -8.96 -7.42
C PRO A 171 14.12 -9.44 -7.52
N GLY A 172 15.07 -8.61 -7.08
CA GLY A 172 16.48 -8.97 -6.97
C GLY A 172 16.74 -10.07 -5.94
N TYR A 173 18.02 -10.26 -5.59
CA TYR A 173 18.41 -11.31 -4.64
C TYR A 173 18.01 -10.98 -3.19
N ASP A 174 18.12 -9.71 -2.81
CA ASP A 174 17.98 -9.28 -1.42
C ASP A 174 16.83 -8.27 -1.27
N PRO A 175 15.91 -8.45 -0.30
CA PRO A 175 14.97 -7.41 0.08
C PRO A 175 15.67 -6.31 0.85
N TYR A 176 14.99 -5.18 1.08
CA TYR A 176 15.43 -4.27 2.14
C TYR A 176 15.42 -4.99 3.49
N TYR A 177 16.30 -4.61 4.41
CA TYR A 177 16.27 -5.11 5.78
C TYR A 177 16.49 -3.99 6.79
N PHE A 178 16.22 -4.27 8.08
CA PHE A 178 16.13 -3.22 9.11
C PHE A 178 17.32 -2.25 9.20
N LYS A 179 18.55 -2.63 8.79
CA LYS A 179 19.72 -1.73 8.84
C LYS A 179 19.70 -0.67 7.73
N GLU A 180 18.93 -0.91 6.68
CA GLU A 180 18.73 -0.03 5.53
C GLU A 180 17.52 0.88 5.74
N LEU A 181 16.73 0.64 6.80
CA LEU A 181 15.60 1.47 7.22
C LEU A 181 16.07 2.52 8.22
N LYS A 182 15.90 3.80 7.89
CA LYS A 182 16.15 4.93 8.80
C LYS A 182 14.93 5.83 8.91
N LEU A 183 14.76 6.41 10.08
CA LEU A 183 13.67 7.33 10.38
C LEU A 183 14.22 8.70 10.71
N TYR A 184 13.48 9.73 10.29
CA TYR A 184 13.85 11.13 10.37
C TYR A 184 12.70 11.95 10.94
N THR A 185 13.02 12.98 11.72
CA THR A 185 12.02 13.90 12.29
C THR A 185 11.71 15.08 11.36
N ASP A 186 12.26 15.07 10.15
CA ASP A 186 12.19 16.10 9.12
C ASP A 186 12.39 15.48 7.72
N GLN A 187 12.66 16.32 6.71
CA GLN A 187 12.96 15.91 5.34
C GLN A 187 14.38 15.35 5.21
N PHE A 188 14.63 14.19 5.83
CA PHE A 188 15.86 13.39 5.69
C PHE A 188 17.16 14.07 6.18
N THR A 189 17.06 15.07 7.06
CA THR A 189 18.21 15.81 7.60
C THR A 189 18.58 15.33 9.01
N THR A 190 17.60 15.17 9.89
CA THR A 190 17.80 14.78 11.29
C THR A 190 17.38 13.33 11.49
N ALA A 191 18.34 12.40 11.35
CA ALA A 191 18.12 10.99 11.64
C ALA A 191 17.97 10.75 13.15
N THR A 192 17.16 9.74 13.52
CA THR A 192 17.01 9.29 14.91
C THR A 192 17.23 7.80 15.03
N ASP A 193 17.96 7.39 16.07
CA ASP A 193 18.19 5.99 16.44
C ASP A 193 17.23 5.50 17.55
N LEU A 194 16.32 6.38 17.98
CA LEU A 194 15.36 6.09 19.04
C LEU A 194 14.14 5.34 18.52
N TYR A 195 13.88 5.35 17.21
CA TYR A 195 12.67 4.75 16.65
C TYR A 195 12.94 3.27 16.38
N SER A 196 12.08 2.41 16.94
CA SER A 196 12.27 0.95 16.93
C SER A 196 11.31 0.20 16.01
N SER A 197 10.16 0.81 15.71
CA SER A 197 9.17 0.31 14.78
C SER A 197 8.42 1.48 14.14
N ILE A 198 7.89 1.24 12.94
CA ILE A 198 7.03 2.15 12.20
C ILE A 198 5.95 1.32 11.48
N GLU A 199 4.72 1.77 11.60
CA GLU A 199 3.62 1.36 10.72
C GLU A 199 3.03 2.62 10.08
N LEU A 200 2.83 2.58 8.76
CA LEU A 200 2.19 3.63 7.98
C LEU A 200 1.04 3.01 7.21
N THR A 201 -0.16 3.58 7.37
CA THR A 201 -1.37 3.22 6.64
C THR A 201 -1.75 4.35 5.69
N ILE A 202 -1.97 4.00 4.42
CA ILE A 202 -2.59 4.84 3.39
C ILE A 202 -3.96 4.22 3.10
N ASN A 203 -5.04 4.94 3.38
CA ASN A 203 -6.41 4.48 3.15
C ASN A 203 -7.13 5.41 2.17
N ASN A 204 -7.57 4.84 1.04
CA ASN A 204 -8.26 5.55 -0.03
C ASN A 204 -9.79 5.58 0.15
N ASN A 205 -10.33 4.81 1.10
CA ASN A 205 -11.77 4.76 1.41
C ASN A 205 -12.64 4.61 0.15
N LEU A 206 -12.32 3.63 -0.71
CA LEU A 206 -12.98 3.41 -1.99
C LEU A 206 -14.48 3.16 -1.82
N ASP A 207 -15.30 3.75 -2.70
CA ASP A 207 -16.70 3.37 -2.82
C ASP A 207 -16.82 2.00 -3.51
N SER A 208 -16.92 0.96 -2.69
CA SER A 208 -17.04 -0.43 -3.14
C SER A 208 -18.47 -0.86 -3.47
N ASP A 209 -19.45 0.04 -3.38
CA ASP A 209 -20.88 -0.27 -3.47
C ASP A 209 -21.55 0.27 -4.76
N ASP A 210 -20.80 0.80 -5.73
CA ASP A 210 -21.35 1.19 -7.05
C ASP A 210 -21.71 -0.03 -7.92
N TYR A 211 -22.87 -0.59 -7.64
CA TYR A 211 -23.54 -1.62 -8.41
C TYR A 211 -24.71 -1.03 -9.19
N ARG A 212 -24.79 -1.32 -10.49
CA ARG A 212 -25.84 -0.80 -11.37
C ARG A 212 -26.67 -1.91 -11.99
N LEU A 213 -27.89 -1.58 -12.40
CA LEU A 213 -28.80 -2.51 -13.09
C LEU A 213 -28.37 -2.72 -14.55
N ASP A 214 -27.18 -3.25 -14.76
CA ASP A 214 -26.59 -3.51 -16.08
C ASP A 214 -26.60 -4.99 -16.48
N GLY A 215 -27.23 -5.84 -15.65
CA GLY A 215 -27.35 -7.27 -15.86
C GLY A 215 -26.09 -8.08 -15.54
N THR A 216 -24.98 -7.43 -15.14
CA THR A 216 -23.74 -8.13 -14.78
C THR A 216 -23.66 -8.48 -13.30
N GLY A 217 -24.31 -7.68 -12.44
CA GLY A 217 -24.20 -7.81 -10.98
C GLY A 217 -22.81 -7.46 -10.43
N LYS A 218 -21.93 -6.88 -11.24
CA LYS A 218 -20.55 -6.49 -10.89
C LYS A 218 -20.48 -5.00 -10.60
N ARG A 219 -19.36 -4.58 -9.99
CA ARG A 219 -19.05 -3.16 -9.76
C ARG A 219 -18.88 -2.40 -11.06
N LYS A 220 -19.41 -1.18 -11.13
CA LYS A 220 -19.28 -0.32 -12.30
C LYS A 220 -18.04 0.56 -12.24
N SER A 221 -17.79 1.21 -11.11
CA SER A 221 -16.56 1.93 -10.78
C SER A 221 -16.10 1.59 -9.35
N LEU A 222 -14.94 2.13 -8.99
CA LEU A 222 -14.36 2.11 -7.65
C LEU A 222 -13.75 3.48 -7.44
N ASP A 223 -14.61 4.44 -7.10
CA ASP A 223 -14.20 5.84 -7.00
C ASP A 223 -13.53 6.09 -5.64
N PRO A 224 -12.42 6.85 -5.61
CA PRO A 224 -11.69 7.12 -4.39
C PRO A 224 -12.49 8.03 -3.44
N GLY A 225 -12.44 7.70 -2.15
CA GLY A 225 -13.00 8.52 -1.07
C GLY A 225 -11.98 9.50 -0.52
N THR A 226 -12.14 9.85 0.77
CA THR A 226 -11.18 10.71 1.46
C THR A 226 -9.90 9.94 1.74
N LEU A 227 -8.77 10.47 1.26
CA LEU A 227 -7.44 9.93 1.57
C LEU A 227 -7.11 10.17 3.06
N GLU A 228 -6.89 9.09 3.79
CA GLU A 228 -6.49 9.10 5.19
C GLU A 228 -5.12 8.45 5.34
N ILE A 229 -4.18 9.18 5.95
CA ILE A 229 -2.84 8.68 6.23
C ILE A 229 -2.61 8.70 7.73
N THR A 230 -2.40 7.53 8.29
CA THR A 230 -2.23 7.32 9.73
C THR A 230 -1.06 6.39 9.98
N GLY A 231 -0.58 6.32 11.21
CA GLY A 231 0.48 5.37 11.54
C GLY A 231 0.79 5.32 13.02
N SER A 232 1.71 4.42 13.35
CA SER A 232 2.21 4.23 14.72
C SER A 232 3.72 4.10 14.73
N ILE A 233 4.36 4.59 15.80
CA ILE A 233 5.81 4.56 15.99
C ILE A 233 6.09 4.17 17.44
N ASP A 234 6.92 3.15 17.64
CA ASP A 234 7.51 2.85 18.95
C ASP A 234 8.85 3.58 19.09
N ILE A 235 8.92 4.54 20.01
CA ILE A 235 10.09 5.39 20.25
C ILE A 235 10.68 5.05 21.62
N ILE A 236 11.98 4.77 21.69
CA ILE A 236 12.68 4.54 22.95
C ILE A 236 12.60 5.80 23.81
N PHE A 237 12.24 5.64 25.08
CA PHE A 237 12.17 6.75 26.01
C PHE A 237 13.56 7.36 26.22
N ASP A 238 13.69 8.64 25.85
CA ASP A 238 14.86 9.47 26.12
C ASP A 238 14.43 10.91 26.44
N SER A 239 15.30 11.64 27.14
CA SER A 239 15.07 13.06 27.48
C SER A 239 14.83 13.95 26.26
N SER A 240 15.48 13.66 25.13
CA SER A 240 15.29 14.39 23.87
C SER A 240 13.87 14.23 23.31
N VAL A 241 13.29 13.03 23.40
CA VAL A 241 11.91 12.73 22.97
C VAL A 241 10.88 13.50 23.79
N ILE A 242 11.16 13.69 25.08
CA ILE A 242 10.30 14.51 25.95
C ILE A 242 10.27 15.96 25.44
N SER A 243 11.44 16.55 25.18
CA SER A 243 11.55 17.91 24.67
C SER A 243 11.11 18.07 23.21
N GLY A 244 11.12 16.98 22.44
CA GLY A 244 10.72 16.92 21.03
C GLY A 244 9.29 16.45 20.85
N GLU A 245 9.13 15.18 20.46
CA GLU A 245 7.89 14.55 20.03
C GLU A 245 6.79 14.65 21.08
N TYR A 246 7.11 14.41 22.36
CA TYR A 246 6.11 14.45 23.43
C TYR A 246 5.63 15.88 23.74
N THR A 247 6.53 16.87 23.64
CA THR A 247 6.15 18.29 23.75
C THR A 247 5.27 18.69 22.57
N LYS A 248 5.59 18.21 21.35
CA LYS A 248 4.75 18.44 20.17
C LYS A 248 3.37 17.82 20.32
N PHE A 249 3.29 16.60 20.85
CA PHE A 249 2.03 15.94 21.21
C PHE A 249 1.22 16.76 22.22
N LYS A 250 1.82 17.13 23.36
CA LYS A 250 1.13 17.89 24.43
C LYS A 250 0.59 19.24 23.98
N ASN A 251 1.35 19.92 23.13
CA ASN A 251 0.99 21.25 22.64
C ASN A 251 0.21 21.20 21.32
N PHE A 252 -0.07 20.00 20.79
CA PHE A 252 -0.76 19.80 19.53
C PHE A 252 -0.09 20.55 18.36
N THR A 253 1.23 20.51 18.32
CA THR A 253 2.03 21.16 17.28
C THR A 253 2.49 20.17 16.24
N GLU A 254 2.67 20.68 15.02
CA GLU A 254 3.00 19.90 13.84
C GLU A 254 4.38 19.24 13.94
N ALA A 255 4.49 18.06 13.34
CA ALA A 255 5.75 17.37 13.10
C ALA A 255 5.81 16.90 11.64
N ALA A 256 6.97 16.37 11.26
CA ALA A 256 7.20 15.72 9.98
C ALA A 256 7.86 14.35 10.23
N LEU A 257 7.75 13.47 9.24
CA LEU A 257 8.36 12.14 9.28
C LEU A 257 8.98 11.82 7.93
N GLY A 258 10.25 11.47 7.95
CA GLY A 258 10.95 10.86 6.82
C GLY A 258 11.24 9.39 7.10
N ILE A 259 10.98 8.53 6.12
CA ILE A 259 11.33 7.11 6.13
C ILE A 259 12.24 6.86 4.93
N GLU A 260 13.46 6.38 5.17
CA GLU A 260 14.43 6.02 4.14
C GLU A 260 14.65 4.51 4.16
N LEU A 261 14.54 3.86 3.01
CA LEU A 261 14.99 2.50 2.73
C LEU A 261 16.11 2.61 1.69
N ALA A 262 17.37 2.42 2.08
CA ALA A 262 18.50 2.63 1.18
C ALA A 262 19.56 1.53 1.30
N LYS A 263 19.79 0.82 0.19
CA LYS A 263 20.97 -0.07 0.05
C LYS A 263 22.18 0.68 -0.45
N ASP A 264 21.94 1.57 -1.41
CA ASP A 264 22.90 2.46 -2.04
C ASP A 264 22.16 3.69 -2.60
N ALA A 265 22.82 4.49 -3.45
CA ALA A 265 22.24 5.72 -4.00
C ALA A 265 21.08 5.47 -4.98
N THR A 266 21.08 4.32 -5.66
CA THR A 266 20.14 3.92 -6.73
C THR A 266 19.07 2.95 -6.24
N ASN A 267 19.42 2.02 -5.36
CA ASN A 267 18.48 1.12 -4.70
C ASN A 267 17.96 1.78 -3.42
N LYS A 268 17.12 2.79 -3.60
CA LYS A 268 16.59 3.64 -2.53
C LYS A 268 15.12 3.97 -2.76
N LEU A 269 14.35 3.89 -1.68
CA LEU A 269 12.98 4.38 -1.59
C LEU A 269 12.87 5.31 -0.40
N THR A 270 12.31 6.50 -0.60
CA THR A 270 12.02 7.42 0.51
C THR A 270 10.54 7.74 0.57
N ILE A 271 10.02 7.88 1.79
CA ILE A 271 8.63 8.27 2.08
C ILE A 271 8.69 9.48 2.99
N TYR A 272 8.02 10.57 2.60
CA TYR A 272 8.02 11.81 3.36
C TYR A 272 6.60 12.26 3.65
N ILE A 273 6.33 12.54 4.93
CA ILE A 273 5.09 13.13 5.43
C ILE A 273 5.44 14.52 5.98
N PRO A 274 5.12 15.60 5.25
CA PRO A 274 5.56 16.95 5.62
C PRO A 274 4.84 17.51 6.85
N ARG A 275 3.61 17.07 7.10
CA ARG A 275 2.78 17.58 8.18
C ARG A 275 1.98 16.46 8.81
N LEU A 276 2.21 16.21 10.09
CA LEU A 276 1.45 15.28 10.91
C LEU A 276 1.23 15.84 12.32
N LEU A 277 0.24 15.29 13.01
CA LEU A 277 0.04 15.46 14.45
C LEU A 277 0.06 14.10 15.12
N PHE A 278 0.68 14.05 16.30
CA PHE A 278 0.53 12.92 17.19
C PHE A 278 -0.86 12.98 17.82
N SER A 279 -1.68 11.97 17.58
CA SER A 279 -3.05 11.86 18.11
C SER A 279 -3.07 11.19 19.48
N ASN A 280 -2.10 10.32 19.74
CA ASN A 280 -1.95 9.59 20.99
C ASN A 280 -0.47 9.33 21.27
N MET A 281 -0.06 9.37 22.54
CA MET A 281 1.29 9.02 22.95
C MET A 281 1.30 8.51 24.40
N THR A 282 1.52 7.21 24.57
CA THR A 282 1.59 6.54 25.88
C THR A 282 3.03 6.19 26.24
N HIS A 283 3.38 6.14 27.54
CA HIS A 283 4.74 5.84 28.03
C HIS A 283 4.72 5.03 29.33
N ASP A 284 3.85 4.03 29.39
CA ASP A 284 3.61 3.24 30.59
C ASP A 284 4.81 2.35 30.97
N ILE A 285 5.03 2.19 32.27
CA ILE A 285 6.06 1.29 32.81
C ILE A 285 5.41 -0.08 33.05
N ALA A 286 5.62 -1.01 32.12
CA ALA A 286 5.02 -2.35 32.17
C ALA A 286 5.92 -3.42 32.85
N GLY A 287 7.19 -3.11 33.11
CA GLY A 287 8.16 -4.08 33.62
C GLY A 287 9.60 -3.55 33.66
N PRO A 288 10.60 -4.44 33.82
CA PRO A 288 12.01 -4.06 33.91
C PRO A 288 12.67 -3.74 32.56
N ASP A 289 11.95 -3.90 31.44
CA ASP A 289 12.44 -3.60 30.10
C ASP A 289 12.54 -2.09 29.84
N LYS A 290 13.06 -1.71 28.66
CA LYS A 290 13.13 -0.31 28.23
C LYS A 290 11.74 0.31 28.20
N ILE A 291 11.64 1.55 28.67
CA ILE A 291 10.41 2.35 28.54
C ILE A 291 10.34 2.84 27.10
N MET A 292 9.15 2.76 26.51
CA MET A 292 8.87 3.15 25.13
C MET A 292 7.71 4.13 25.11
N PHE A 293 7.82 5.17 24.28
CA PHE A 293 6.65 5.91 23.82
C PHE A 293 5.99 5.14 22.68
N LYS A 294 4.69 4.90 22.80
CA LYS A 294 3.86 4.41 21.69
C LYS A 294 3.08 5.58 21.13
N ALA A 295 3.53 6.09 20.00
CA ALA A 295 2.96 7.27 19.36
C ALA A 295 2.07 6.85 18.19
N GLU A 296 0.86 7.38 18.11
CA GLU A 296 0.00 7.30 16.94
C GLU A 296 -0.04 8.67 16.29
N PHE A 297 -0.05 8.70 14.95
CA PHE A 297 -0.10 9.95 14.20
C PHE A 297 -1.13 9.93 13.08
N THR A 298 -1.52 11.14 12.68
CA THR A 298 -2.36 11.39 11.51
C THR A 298 -1.73 12.48 10.67
N ALA A 299 -1.53 12.22 9.38
CA ALA A 299 -1.02 13.22 8.45
C ALA A 299 -2.10 14.24 8.13
N LEU A 300 -1.68 15.47 7.85
CA LEU A 300 -2.55 16.58 7.49
C LEU A 300 -2.09 17.20 6.19
N ILE A 301 -3.02 17.81 5.45
CA ILE A 301 -2.69 18.57 4.25
C ILE A 301 -1.73 19.71 4.63
N PRO A 302 -0.53 19.79 4.02
CA PRO A 302 0.41 20.86 4.30
C PRO A 302 -0.02 22.18 3.65
N LEU A 303 0.61 23.29 4.04
CA LEU A 303 0.38 24.60 3.40
C LEU A 303 0.89 24.64 1.95
N SER A 304 1.86 23.79 1.62
CA SER A 304 2.44 23.62 0.29
C SER A 304 2.96 22.19 0.16
N GLY A 305 2.87 21.62 -1.05
CA GLY A 305 3.22 20.22 -1.31
C GLY A 305 2.06 19.26 -1.08
N ASP A 306 2.34 17.96 -1.17
CA ASP A 306 1.36 16.90 -1.00
C ASP A 306 1.36 16.36 0.44
N ILE A 307 0.26 15.71 0.85
CA ILE A 307 0.14 15.10 2.19
C ILE A 307 1.16 13.98 2.44
N ILE A 308 1.65 13.35 1.37
CA ILE A 308 2.71 12.36 1.36
C ILE A 308 3.42 12.41 0.01
N GLU A 309 4.73 12.18 0.02
CA GLU A 309 5.54 12.04 -1.19
C GLU A 309 6.42 10.80 -1.08
N ILE A 310 6.56 10.06 -2.17
CA ILE A 310 7.39 8.86 -2.22
C ILE A 310 8.33 8.96 -3.40
N ALA A 311 9.63 8.84 -3.17
CA ALA A 311 10.63 8.85 -4.23
C ALA A 311 11.23 7.44 -4.40
N ASP A 312 11.01 6.84 -5.56
CA ASP A 312 11.62 5.58 -5.96
C ASP A 312 12.79 5.84 -6.91
N TYR A 313 14.01 5.64 -6.40
CA TYR A 313 15.26 5.83 -7.15
C TYR A 313 15.62 4.59 -7.99
N THR A 314 14.92 3.46 -7.77
CA THR A 314 15.11 2.25 -8.56
C THR A 314 14.40 2.36 -9.91
N ASN A 315 13.34 3.18 -9.97
CA ASN A 315 12.62 3.50 -11.20
C ASN A 315 12.89 4.96 -11.62
N GLY A 316 13.80 5.17 -12.56
CA GLY A 316 14.11 6.49 -13.13
C GLY A 316 13.30 6.85 -14.40
N THR A 317 12.12 6.25 -14.62
CA THR A 317 11.35 6.47 -15.87
C THR A 317 10.19 7.46 -15.71
N GLY A 318 9.72 7.70 -14.49
CA GLY A 318 8.55 8.53 -14.22
C GLY A 318 7.20 7.84 -14.48
N THR A 319 7.20 6.54 -14.76
CA THR A 319 5.99 5.76 -15.08
C THR A 319 6.06 4.34 -14.48
N TYR A 320 4.90 3.70 -14.28
CA TYR A 320 4.77 2.34 -13.75
C TYR A 320 3.83 1.47 -14.61
#